data_AF-A0A929KLS7-F1
#
_entry.id   AF-A0A929KLS7-F1
#
_cell.length_a   1.000
_cell.length_b   1.000
_cell.length_c   1.000
_cell.angle_alpha   90.00
_cell.angle_beta   90.00
_cell.angle_gamma   90.00
#
_symmetry.space_group_name_H-M   'P 1'
#
loop_
_entity.id
_entity.type
_entity.pdbx_description
1 polymer ?
#
loop_
_entity_poly.entity_id
_entity_poly.type
_entity_poly.pdbx_seq_one_letter_code
_entity_poly.pdbx_strand_id
1 'polypeptide(L)' 'MEKQTFDQWEWGEYSNSVQAAEIKNPEGTLYCSGQVAINAEGEPSKGDMRTQLLQIIKNLI' A
#
# COMPACT_ATOMS: atom_id res chain seq x y z
N MET A 1 -13.12 -18.12 6.00
CA MET A 1 -12.77 -16.73 5.68
C MET A 1 -11.78 -16.79 4.54
N GLU A 2 -12.16 -16.35 3.35
CA GLU A 2 -11.25 -16.29 2.20
C GLU A 2 -10.52 -14.95 2.26
N LYS A 3 -9.18 -15.01 2.31
CA LYS A 3 -8.30 -13.85 2.35
C LYS A 3 -7.39 -13.87 1.13
N GLN A 4 -7.34 -12.76 0.41
CA GLN A 4 -6.40 -12.52 -0.69
C GLN A 4 -5.54 -11.30 -0.35
N THR A 5 -4.24 -11.36 -0.62
CA THR A 5 -3.30 -10.25 -0.36
C THR A 5 -2.79 -9.68 -1.67
N PHE A 6 -2.54 -8.37 -1.66
CA PHE A 6 -2.02 -7.61 -2.79
C PHE A 6 -0.77 -6.89 -2.32
N ASP A 7 0.33 -7.10 -3.05
CA ASP A 7 1.58 -6.39 -2.86
C ASP A 7 2.27 -6.28 -4.22
N GLN A 8 2.46 -5.06 -4.70
CA GLN A 8 3.08 -4.79 -5.99
C GLN A 8 4.59 -4.56 -5.88
N TRP A 9 5.10 -4.36 -4.66
CA TRP A 9 6.47 -3.93 -4.44
C TRP A 9 7.27 -5.01 -3.74
N GLU A 10 8.34 -5.48 -4.40
CA GLU A 10 9.18 -6.56 -3.85
C GLU A 10 9.76 -6.21 -2.48
N TRP A 11 10.14 -4.94 -2.25
CA TRP A 11 10.68 -4.49 -0.97
C TRP A 11 9.65 -4.52 0.18
N GLY A 12 8.35 -4.64 -0.11
CA GLY A 12 7.31 -4.82 0.89
C GLY A 12 7.46 -6.12 1.68
N GLU A 13 8.13 -7.13 1.12
CA GLU A 13 8.30 -8.47 1.72
C GLU A 13 8.99 -8.44 3.10
N TYR A 14 9.81 -7.42 3.37
CA TYR A 14 10.54 -7.26 4.63
C TYR A 14 9.73 -6.61 5.76
N SER A 15 8.50 -6.18 5.49
CA SER A 15 7.72 -5.34 6.43
C SER A 15 6.80 -6.12 7.38
N ASN A 16 6.74 -7.46 7.28
CA ASN A 16 5.70 -8.29 7.93
C ASN A 16 4.27 -7.76 7.70
N SER A 17 4.06 -7.03 6.62
CA SER A 17 2.80 -6.41 6.22
C SER A 17 2.55 -6.64 4.72
N VAL A 18 1.36 -6.29 4.25
CA VAL A 18 1.00 -6.31 2.82
C VAL A 18 0.33 -4.99 2.47
N GLN A 19 0.38 -4.55 1.22
CA GLN A 19 -0.26 -3.29 0.82
C GLN A 19 -1.79 -3.33 1.01
N ALA A 20 -2.42 -4.44 0.64
CA ALA A 20 -3.85 -4.64 0.90
C ALA A 20 -4.21 -6.11 1.15
N ALA A 21 -5.27 -6.33 1.92
CA ALA A 21 -5.88 -7.64 2.11
C ALA A 21 -7.39 -7.55 1.89
N GLU A 22 -7.91 -8.37 0.98
CA GLU A 22 -9.35 -8.51 0.77
C GLU A 22 -9.89 -9.66 1.61
N ILE A 23 -11.00 -9.41 2.30
CA ILE A 23 -11.79 -10.40 3.02
C ILE A 23 -13.14 -10.53 2.33
N LYS A 24 -13.42 -11.69 1.71
CA LYS A 24 -14.59 -11.85 0.81
C LYS A 24 -15.93 -12.17 1.50
N ASN A 25 -15.95 -12.52 2.80
CA ASN A 25 -17.17 -12.95 3.49
C ASN A 25 -17.37 -12.25 4.84
N PRO A 26 -18.57 -11.71 5.15
CA PRO A 26 -19.81 -11.75 4.36
C PRO A 26 -19.95 -10.62 3.30
N GLU A 27 -19.31 -9.46 3.52
CA GLU A 27 -19.24 -8.37 2.53
C GLU A 27 -17.76 -8.19 2.14
N GLY A 28 -17.47 -8.30 0.84
CA GLY A 28 -16.12 -8.10 0.32
C GLY A 28 -15.54 -6.77 0.78
N THR A 29 -14.54 -6.83 1.67
CA THR A 29 -13.90 -5.65 2.25
C THR A 29 -12.40 -5.67 1.94
N LEU A 30 -11.91 -4.61 1.31
CA LEU A 30 -10.49 -4.39 1.06
C LEU A 30 -9.89 -3.54 2.18
N TYR A 31 -8.97 -4.13 2.95
CA TYR A 31 -8.21 -3.43 3.98
C TYR A 31 -6.88 -2.97 3.40
N CYS A 32 -6.72 -1.66 3.21
CA CYS A 32 -5.47 -1.06 2.76
C CYS A 32 -4.60 -0.68 3.96
N SER A 33 -3.31 -1.00 3.88
CA SER A 33 -2.30 -0.51 4.84
C SER A 33 -2.09 0.99 4.71
N GLY A 34 -1.51 1.60 5.74
CA GLY A 34 -1.14 3.01 5.70
C GLY A 34 -0.14 3.28 4.57
N GLN A 35 -0.52 4.13 3.61
CA GLN A 35 0.34 4.50 2.50
C GLN A 35 1.28 5.64 2.88
N VAL A 36 2.53 5.52 2.44
CA VAL A 36 3.61 6.51 2.65
C VAL A 36 4.17 6.95 1.31
N ALA A 37 4.84 8.11 1.26
CA ALA A 37 5.44 8.65 0.04
C ALA A 37 6.74 7.91 -0.30
N ILE A 38 6.65 6.63 -0.67
CA ILE A 38 7.74 5.78 -1.15
C ILE A 38 7.43 5.40 -2.61
N ASN A 39 8.44 5.34 -3.49
CA ASN A 39 8.25 4.94 -4.89
C ASN A 39 8.29 3.41 -5.05
N ALA A 40 8.13 2.92 -6.28
CA ALA A 40 8.14 1.48 -6.56
C ALA A 40 9.49 0.83 -6.21
N GLU A 41 10.58 1.61 -6.22
CA GLU A 41 11.94 1.20 -5.90
C GLU A 41 12.24 1.19 -4.39
N GLY A 42 11.30 1.61 -3.53
CA GLY A 42 11.48 1.61 -2.08
C GLY A 42 12.15 2.87 -1.54
N GLU A 43 12.28 3.91 -2.35
CA GLU A 43 12.91 5.17 -1.99
C GLU A 43 11.90 6.17 -1.42
N PRO A 44 12.15 6.73 -0.22
CA PRO A 44 11.34 7.81 0.32
C PRO A 44 11.43 9.08 -0.52
N SER A 45 10.28 9.72 -0.72
CA SER A 45 10.16 10.99 -1.41
C SER A 45 10.96 12.08 -0.70
N LYS A 46 11.72 12.86 -1.49
CA LYS A 46 12.46 14.05 -1.02
C LYS A 46 11.74 15.36 -1.38
N GLY A 47 10.53 15.27 -1.93
CA GLY A 47 9.72 16.43 -2.33
C GLY A 47 9.08 17.14 -1.13
N ASP A 48 8.44 18.27 -1.42
CA ASP A 48 7.64 19.00 -0.43
C ASP A 48 6.38 18.22 0.00
N MET A 49 5.66 18.71 1.00
CA MET A 49 4.46 18.03 1.51
C MET A 49 3.40 17.82 0.43
N ARG A 50 3.26 18.75 -0.52
CA ARG A 50 2.33 18.61 -1.64
C ARG A 50 2.71 17.41 -2.52
N THR A 51 3.99 17.28 -2.86
CA THR A 51 4.53 16.17 -3.64
C THR A 51 4.35 14.85 -2.91
N GLN A 52 4.64 14.81 -1.61
CA GLN A 52 4.47 13.62 -0.77
C GLN A 52 3.01 13.18 -0.69
N LEU A 53 2.07 14.13 -0.48
CA LEU A 53 0.64 13.83 -0.45
C LEU A 53 0.15 13.24 -1.79
N LEU A 54 0.58 13.81 -2.91
CA LEU A 54 0.24 13.28 -4.23
C LEU A 54 0.80 11.87 -4.44
N GLN A 55 2.00 11.59 -3.94
CA GLN A 55 2.60 10.26 -4.02
C GLN A 55 1.87 9.25 -3.13
N ILE A 56 1.50 9.62 -1.91
CA ILE A 56 0.68 8.78 -1.01
C ILE A 56 -0.65 8.42 -1.66
N ILE A 57 -1.33 9.38 -2.27
CA ILE A 57 -2.59 9.14 -2.97
C ILE A 57 -2.37 8.21 -4.17
N LYS A 58 -1.30 8.41 -4.95
CA LYS A 58 -0.94 7.49 -6.05
C LYS A 58 -0.68 6.06 -5.58
N ASN A 59 -0.10 5.89 -4.40
CA ASN A 59 0.16 4.57 -3.84
C ASN A 59 -1.10 3.85 -3.34
N LEU A 60 -2.23 4.56 -3.21
CA LEU A 60 -3.53 4.00 -2.81
C LEU A 60 -4.40 3.57 -4.00
N ILE A 61 -4.16 4.13 -5.20
CA ILE A 61 -4.98 3.97 -6.41
C ILE A 61 -4.32 2.95 -7.34
#